data_AF-A0A846ERI1-F1
#
_entry.id   AF-A0A846ERI1-F1
#
_cell.length_a   1.000
_cell.length_b   1.000
_cell.length_c   1.000
_cell.angle_alpha   90.00
_cell.angle_beta   90.00
_cell.angle_gamma   90.00
#
_symmetry.space_group_name_H-M   'P 1'
#
loop_
_entity.id
_entity.type
_entity.pdbx_description
1 polymer ?
#
loop_
_entity_poly.entity_id
_entity_poly.type
_entity_poly.pdbx_seq_one_letter_code
_entity_poly.pdbx_strand_id
1 'polypeptide(L)'
;MKTQYKYPENLKYSDIDRHSQHHQKFVAPPLDDEFYAESYELRKAASTMTVSAIEWFRNNVTVLLERSYSRSHQKDTFSVLSIGSGEGDIDIEIIQSLIPRLDPRWKQLKYVALEPNPIHRDRFLQRLDQASFGKNVKVSVRDEYFEPGRFESEQKYDLVLLTHVLYYFDEPYQAIQSALKQTREGGKVVIVHQTATGIPQIQGEFMLEAKGNQNEMFTAEDIRNLLDTQSHPHQYHHVDARLDVTECLQGLENGVKIMSFCMECDLRQLQEAKFAKILQAFWRLAEIEESGKAFINEPIGVFVLPVPSVTVQQRSPEDKDPVIDYWQLAQRFDWASTFLSQYHQGESSSLRLLDVACGTGRWLQAFSHYIQLDEEIGNIVYDCLDPSGSSIAQASQKIHLPLQQGNQYISTTIRGLVRGCWFPHSSTGWGGKHPLT
;
A
#
# COMPACT_ATOMS: atom_id res chain seq x y z
N MET A 1 -5.00 -20.91 -27.42
CA MET A 1 -3.80 -21.13 -28.27
C MET A 1 -2.64 -20.54 -27.49
N LYS A 2 -1.62 -21.36 -27.19
CA LYS A 2 -0.58 -21.17 -26.14
C LYS A 2 0.12 -19.81 -26.22
N THR A 3 0.26 -19.12 -25.09
CA THR A 3 1.26 -18.07 -24.88
C THR A 3 2.26 -18.57 -23.85
N GLN A 4 3.45 -18.94 -24.33
CA GLN A 4 4.66 -19.10 -23.52
C GLN A 4 4.94 -17.81 -22.76
N TYR A 5 5.48 -17.91 -21.55
CA TYR A 5 6.29 -16.86 -20.95
C TYR A 5 7.25 -16.33 -22.03
N LYS A 6 7.13 -15.05 -22.37
CA LYS A 6 7.85 -14.44 -23.51
C LYS A 6 9.35 -14.40 -23.23
N TYR A 7 10.07 -15.45 -23.66
CA TYR A 7 11.42 -15.28 -24.19
C TYR A 7 11.30 -14.69 -25.61
N PRO A 8 12.18 -13.76 -26.00
CA PRO A 8 12.16 -13.20 -27.35
C PRO A 8 12.52 -14.29 -28.37
N GLU A 9 11.54 -14.78 -29.12
CA GLU A 9 11.80 -15.67 -30.26
C GLU A 9 12.30 -14.89 -31.48
N ASN A 10 13.53 -15.24 -31.89
CA ASN A 10 14.01 -15.33 -33.27
C ASN A 10 13.80 -14.13 -34.19
N LEU A 11 14.73 -13.17 -34.10
CA LEU A 11 15.17 -12.38 -35.26
C LEU A 11 15.69 -13.32 -36.35
N LYS A 12 15.19 -13.12 -37.57
CA LYS A 12 15.55 -13.89 -38.77
C LYS A 12 17.06 -13.94 -38.95
N TYR A 13 17.56 -15.16 -39.05
CA TYR A 13 18.94 -15.51 -39.35
C TYR A 13 19.34 -15.07 -40.77
N SER A 14 20.22 -14.09 -40.87
CA SER A 14 21.23 -14.03 -41.92
C SER A 14 22.44 -13.24 -41.41
N ASP A 15 23.59 -13.91 -41.37
CA ASP A 15 24.97 -13.42 -41.23
C ASP A 15 25.58 -13.06 -39.85
N ILE A 16 24.93 -13.37 -38.72
CA ILE A 16 25.53 -13.19 -37.36
C ILE A 16 25.96 -14.54 -36.71
N ASP A 17 25.86 -15.65 -37.44
CA ASP A 17 25.83 -17.02 -36.90
C ASP A 17 27.17 -17.65 -36.48
N ARG A 18 28.20 -16.85 -36.18
CA ARG A 18 29.48 -17.38 -35.67
C ARG A 18 29.92 -16.80 -34.32
N HIS A 19 29.30 -15.72 -33.86
CA HIS A 19 29.63 -15.12 -32.55
C HIS A 19 28.59 -15.40 -31.43
N SER A 20 27.36 -15.82 -31.76
CA SER A 20 26.29 -16.10 -30.79
C SER A 20 26.40 -17.47 -30.10
N GLN A 21 26.87 -18.51 -30.80
CA GLN A 21 26.94 -19.87 -30.24
C GLN A 21 28.00 -20.05 -29.14
N HIS A 22 28.95 -19.12 -29.00
CA HIS A 22 29.95 -19.17 -27.93
C HIS A 22 29.48 -18.55 -26.59
N HIS A 23 28.50 -17.64 -26.61
CA HIS A 23 27.97 -17.01 -25.39
C HIS A 23 26.90 -17.87 -24.69
N GLN A 24 26.20 -18.73 -25.43
CA GLN A 24 25.15 -19.62 -24.90
C GLN A 24 25.69 -20.72 -23.97
N LYS A 25 27.01 -20.97 -23.93
CA LYS A 25 27.63 -22.02 -23.10
C LYS A 25 27.93 -21.63 -21.66
N PHE A 26 27.67 -20.39 -21.24
CA PHE A 26 28.15 -19.86 -19.96
C PHE A 26 27.06 -19.30 -19.04
N VAL A 27 25.79 -19.30 -19.46
CA VAL A 27 24.66 -18.82 -18.65
C VAL A 27 23.73 -19.98 -18.32
N ALA A 28 23.11 -19.95 -17.13
CA ALA A 28 22.10 -20.90 -16.72
C ALA A 28 20.81 -20.71 -17.53
N PRO A 29 20.11 -21.81 -17.88
CA PRO A 29 18.81 -21.71 -18.52
C PRO A 29 17.77 -21.18 -17.53
N PRO A 30 16.62 -20.71 -18.04
CA PRO A 30 15.52 -20.33 -17.18
C PRO A 30 14.89 -21.53 -16.48
N LEU A 31 14.13 -21.25 -15.43
CA LEU A 31 13.35 -22.26 -14.71
C LEU A 31 12.20 -22.75 -15.62
N ASP A 32 12.04 -24.06 -15.77
CA ASP A 32 10.82 -24.61 -16.36
C ASP A 32 9.63 -24.50 -15.39
N ASP A 33 8.40 -24.69 -15.88
CA ASP A 33 7.18 -24.46 -15.10
C ASP A 33 7.10 -25.31 -13.82
N GLU A 34 7.56 -26.57 -13.87
CA GLU A 34 7.52 -27.51 -12.74
C GLU A 34 8.56 -27.11 -11.69
N PHE A 35 9.79 -26.86 -12.12
CA PHE A 35 10.88 -26.43 -11.25
C PHE A 35 10.63 -25.05 -10.65
N TYR A 36 10.01 -24.14 -11.42
CA TYR A 36 9.56 -22.83 -10.93
C TYR A 36 8.54 -23.00 -9.81
N ALA A 37 7.48 -23.79 -10.03
CA ALA A 37 6.42 -23.98 -9.05
C ALA A 37 6.94 -24.66 -7.77
N GLU A 38 7.82 -25.66 -7.89
CA GLU A 38 8.45 -26.32 -6.73
C GLU A 38 9.35 -25.33 -5.96
N SER A 39 10.22 -24.61 -6.67
CA SER A 39 11.16 -23.68 -6.04
C SER A 39 10.46 -22.46 -5.41
N TYR A 40 9.35 -22.02 -6.00
CA TYR A 40 8.47 -21.00 -5.44
C TYR A 40 7.92 -21.43 -4.07
N GLU A 41 7.37 -22.64 -3.96
CA GLU A 41 6.83 -23.15 -2.70
C GLU A 41 7.92 -23.26 -1.61
N LEU A 42 9.10 -23.78 -1.98
CA LEU A 42 10.23 -23.85 -1.06
C LEU A 42 10.68 -22.47 -0.58
N ARG A 43 10.83 -21.52 -1.49
CA ARG A 43 11.21 -20.14 -1.14
C ARG A 43 10.14 -19.49 -0.28
N LYS A 44 8.86 -19.66 -0.62
CA LYS A 44 7.73 -19.13 0.12
C LYS A 44 7.71 -19.66 1.55
N ALA A 45 7.96 -20.96 1.74
CA ALA A 45 8.03 -21.58 3.06
C ALA A 45 9.25 -21.11 3.88
N ALA A 46 10.36 -20.78 3.22
CA ALA A 46 11.57 -20.26 3.86
C ALA A 46 11.52 -18.75 4.16
N SER A 47 10.59 -18.00 3.56
CA SER A 47 10.49 -16.55 3.66
C SER A 47 9.37 -16.11 4.61
N THR A 48 9.62 -15.04 5.36
CA THR A 48 8.56 -14.38 6.15
C THR A 48 7.77 -13.34 5.37
N MET A 49 8.13 -13.04 4.10
CA MET A 49 7.51 -11.94 3.33
C MET A 49 5.98 -12.05 3.23
N THR A 50 5.46 -13.25 2.97
CA THR A 50 4.01 -13.48 2.88
C THR A 50 3.32 -13.15 4.21
N VAL A 51 3.88 -13.63 5.33
CA VAL A 51 3.33 -13.39 6.68
C VAL A 51 3.44 -11.91 7.04
N SER A 52 4.59 -11.28 6.80
CA SER A 52 4.81 -9.84 7.03
C SER A 52 3.83 -8.97 6.24
N ALA A 53 3.56 -9.31 4.97
CA ALA A 53 2.56 -8.62 4.15
C ALA A 53 1.15 -8.76 4.73
N ILE A 54 0.75 -9.99 5.11
CA ILE A 54 -0.55 -10.27 5.74
C ILE A 54 -0.71 -9.47 7.04
N GLU A 55 0.30 -9.46 7.91
CA GLU A 55 0.30 -8.69 9.15
C GLU A 55 0.17 -7.19 8.89
N TRP A 56 0.89 -6.67 7.89
CA TRP A 56 0.74 -5.28 7.50
C TRP A 56 -0.72 -4.97 7.08
N PHE A 57 -1.34 -5.82 6.24
CA PHE A 57 -2.74 -5.62 5.85
C PHE A 57 -3.69 -5.66 7.04
N ARG A 58 -3.54 -6.65 7.94
CA ARG A 58 -4.35 -6.77 9.17
C ARG A 58 -4.27 -5.53 10.06
N ASN A 59 -3.09 -4.91 10.14
CA ASN A 59 -2.86 -3.74 10.98
C ASN A 59 -3.28 -2.41 10.31
N ASN A 60 -3.39 -2.37 8.98
CA ASN A 60 -3.69 -1.16 8.22
C ASN A 60 -5.06 -1.17 7.54
N VAL A 61 -5.86 -2.23 7.72
CA VAL A 61 -7.17 -2.38 7.09
C VAL A 61 -8.12 -1.21 7.36
N THR A 62 -8.11 -0.61 8.56
CA THR A 62 -8.94 0.58 8.85
C THR A 62 -8.59 1.73 7.92
N VAL A 63 -7.30 2.02 7.77
CA VAL A 63 -6.80 3.07 6.85
C VAL A 63 -7.17 2.73 5.41
N LEU A 64 -7.12 1.46 5.00
CA LEU A 64 -7.51 1.05 3.65
C LEU A 64 -9.02 1.24 3.38
N LEU A 65 -9.85 1.10 4.40
CA LEU A 65 -11.30 1.30 4.32
C LEU A 65 -11.72 2.77 4.43
N GLU A 66 -10.91 3.64 5.04
CA GLU A 66 -11.18 5.08 5.08
C GLU A 66 -11.32 5.64 3.66
N ARG A 67 -12.31 6.49 3.40
CA ARG A 67 -12.46 7.17 2.09
C ARG A 67 -12.32 8.67 2.25
N SER A 68 -11.71 9.30 1.25
CA SER A 68 -12.01 10.70 0.96
C SER A 68 -13.44 10.76 0.43
N TYR A 69 -14.28 11.57 1.07
CA TYR A 69 -15.72 11.54 0.94
C TYR A 69 -16.17 11.89 -0.49
N SER A 70 -17.01 11.04 -1.10
CA SER A 70 -17.85 11.44 -2.25
C SER A 70 -19.29 11.02 -1.99
N ARG A 71 -20.18 12.00 -1.84
CA ARG A 71 -21.64 11.82 -1.62
C ARG A 71 -22.35 11.00 -2.70
N SER A 72 -21.69 10.74 -3.84
CA SER A 72 -22.35 10.32 -5.07
C SER A 72 -22.53 8.81 -5.24
N HIS A 73 -21.95 7.96 -4.38
CA HIS A 73 -21.95 6.51 -4.60
C HIS A 73 -22.76 5.76 -3.54
N GLN A 74 -24.09 5.74 -3.73
CA GLN A 74 -25.10 4.90 -3.06
C GLN A 74 -24.90 3.38 -3.31
N LYS A 75 -23.68 2.87 -3.37
CA LYS A 75 -23.43 1.43 -3.50
C LYS A 75 -23.12 0.84 -2.14
N ASP A 76 -23.95 -0.08 -1.70
CA ASP A 76 -23.80 -0.90 -0.49
C ASP A 76 -22.74 -2.01 -0.64
N THR A 77 -21.85 -1.89 -1.62
CA THR A 77 -20.83 -2.89 -1.95
C THR A 77 -19.44 -2.28 -1.93
N PHE A 78 -18.56 -2.81 -1.08
CA PHE A 78 -17.13 -2.60 -1.16
C PHE A 78 -16.52 -3.57 -2.16
N SER A 79 -15.73 -3.07 -3.10
CA SER A 79 -15.19 -3.83 -4.23
C SER A 79 -13.67 -3.77 -4.28
N VAL A 80 -13.03 -4.93 -4.39
CA VAL A 80 -11.58 -5.10 -4.46
C VAL A 80 -11.21 -5.76 -5.79
N LEU A 81 -10.15 -5.26 -6.41
CA LEU A 81 -9.47 -5.91 -7.53
C LEU A 81 -8.06 -6.32 -7.08
N SER A 82 -7.72 -7.60 -7.20
CA SER A 82 -6.38 -8.14 -6.98
C SER A 82 -5.77 -8.53 -8.32
N ILE A 83 -4.58 -8.00 -8.62
CA ILE A 83 -3.88 -8.22 -9.88
C ILE A 83 -2.67 -9.12 -9.61
N GLY A 84 -2.65 -10.31 -10.22
CA GLY A 84 -1.61 -11.31 -9.98
C GLY A 84 -1.73 -11.92 -8.59
N SER A 85 -2.92 -12.45 -8.26
CA SER A 85 -3.20 -12.98 -6.92
C SER A 85 -2.41 -14.25 -6.58
N GLY A 86 -1.76 -14.88 -7.56
CA GLY A 86 -1.11 -16.17 -7.40
C GLY A 86 -2.11 -17.18 -6.87
N GLU A 87 -1.69 -17.91 -5.83
CA GLU A 87 -2.49 -18.93 -5.19
C GLU A 87 -3.46 -18.39 -4.12
N GLY A 88 -3.53 -17.06 -3.95
CA GLY A 88 -4.44 -16.41 -3.01
C GLY A 88 -4.06 -16.50 -1.53
N ASP A 89 -2.81 -16.82 -1.21
CA ASP A 89 -2.30 -16.87 0.18
C ASP A 89 -2.56 -15.55 0.92
N ILE A 90 -2.27 -14.42 0.27
CA ILE A 90 -2.48 -13.08 0.84
C ILE A 90 -3.93 -12.63 0.68
N ASP A 91 -4.55 -12.91 -0.48
CA ASP A 91 -5.91 -12.48 -0.81
C ASP A 91 -6.96 -12.99 0.18
N ILE A 92 -6.90 -14.27 0.53
CA ILE A 92 -7.84 -14.87 1.50
C ILE A 92 -7.75 -14.17 2.85
N GLU A 93 -6.54 -13.87 3.30
CA GLU A 93 -6.28 -13.20 4.56
C GLU A 93 -6.72 -11.72 4.53
N ILE A 94 -6.55 -11.04 3.39
CA ILE A 94 -7.11 -9.70 3.18
C ILE A 94 -8.63 -9.75 3.27
N ILE A 95 -9.29 -10.70 2.60
CA ILE A 95 -10.75 -10.87 2.64
C ILE A 95 -11.21 -11.05 4.08
N GLN A 96 -10.58 -11.97 4.83
CA GLN A 96 -10.90 -12.24 6.23
C GLN A 96 -10.66 -11.02 7.13
N SER A 97 -9.64 -10.21 6.84
CA SER A 97 -9.32 -9.00 7.61
C SER A 97 -10.30 -7.86 7.37
N LEU A 98 -10.81 -7.75 6.13
CA LEU A 98 -11.78 -6.74 5.71
C LEU A 98 -13.15 -6.99 6.33
N ILE A 99 -13.68 -8.21 6.24
CA ILE A 99 -15.06 -8.57 6.66
C ILE A 99 -15.48 -7.98 8.02
N PRO A 100 -14.74 -8.19 9.13
CA PRO A 100 -15.17 -7.71 10.45
C PRO A 100 -15.09 -6.19 10.62
N ARG A 101 -14.47 -5.48 9.68
CA ARG A 101 -14.21 -4.03 9.76
C ARG A 101 -14.88 -3.23 8.65
N LEU A 102 -15.62 -3.90 7.76
CA LEU A 102 -16.42 -3.22 6.75
C LEU A 102 -17.39 -2.27 7.45
N ASP A 103 -17.40 -1.03 6.99
CA ASP A 103 -18.37 -0.03 7.40
C ASP A 103 -19.79 -0.62 7.23
N PRO A 104 -20.70 -0.48 8.22
CA PRO A 104 -22.08 -0.99 8.13
C PRO A 104 -22.84 -0.56 6.87
N ARG A 105 -22.44 0.54 6.22
CA ARG A 105 -22.99 0.96 4.92
C ARG A 105 -22.74 -0.05 3.80
N TRP A 106 -21.65 -0.83 3.89
CA TRP A 106 -21.31 -1.87 2.94
C TRP A 106 -21.89 -3.20 3.39
N LYS A 107 -23.04 -3.52 2.81
CA LYS A 107 -23.73 -4.80 3.01
C LYS A 107 -23.02 -5.95 2.30
N GLN A 108 -22.17 -5.68 1.31
CA GLN A 108 -21.50 -6.70 0.51
C GLN A 108 -20.01 -6.39 0.28
N LEU A 109 -19.18 -7.44 0.30
CA LEU A 109 -17.82 -7.43 -0.24
C LEU A 109 -17.80 -8.16 -1.58
N LYS A 110 -17.28 -7.49 -2.63
CA LYS A 110 -17.01 -8.09 -3.94
C LYS A 110 -15.50 -8.10 -4.19
N TYR A 111 -14.90 -9.28 -4.24
CA TYR A 111 -13.48 -9.45 -4.46
C TYR A 111 -13.24 -10.11 -5.83
N VAL A 112 -12.49 -9.45 -6.70
CA VAL A 112 -12.13 -9.96 -8.03
C VAL A 112 -10.62 -10.14 -8.07
N ALA A 113 -10.15 -11.34 -8.34
CA ALA A 113 -8.75 -11.67 -8.48
C ALA A 113 -8.43 -12.07 -9.93
N LEU A 114 -7.35 -11.53 -10.49
CA LEU A 114 -6.86 -11.84 -11.83
C LEU A 114 -5.61 -12.73 -11.68
N GLU A 115 -5.66 -13.95 -12.18
CA GLU A 115 -4.54 -14.89 -12.18
C GLU A 115 -4.53 -15.72 -13.48
N PRO A 116 -3.62 -15.43 -14.42
CA PRO A 116 -3.54 -16.14 -15.68
C PRO A 116 -2.84 -17.51 -15.57
N ASN A 117 -2.03 -17.77 -14.53
CA ASN A 117 -1.39 -19.06 -14.37
C ASN A 117 -2.42 -20.12 -13.89
N PRO A 118 -2.69 -21.19 -14.66
CA PRO A 118 -3.72 -22.16 -14.32
C PRO A 118 -3.40 -22.94 -13.04
N ILE A 119 -2.13 -23.23 -12.75
CA ILE A 119 -1.73 -23.98 -11.56
C ILE A 119 -2.02 -23.14 -10.30
N HIS A 120 -1.60 -21.87 -10.32
CA HIS A 120 -1.86 -20.96 -9.20
C HIS A 120 -3.35 -20.69 -9.01
N ARG A 121 -4.06 -20.43 -10.11
CA ARG A 121 -5.52 -20.21 -10.09
C ARG A 121 -6.28 -21.40 -9.53
N ASP A 122 -5.95 -22.62 -9.95
CA ASP A 122 -6.62 -23.83 -9.48
C ASP A 122 -6.37 -24.05 -7.98
N ARG A 123 -5.14 -23.78 -7.50
CA ARG A 123 -4.82 -23.78 -6.06
C ARG A 123 -5.60 -22.72 -5.30
N PHE A 124 -5.75 -21.51 -5.85
CA PHE A 124 -6.56 -20.46 -5.24
C PHE A 124 -8.03 -20.91 -5.13
N LEU A 125 -8.62 -21.44 -6.19
CA LEU A 125 -10.00 -21.94 -6.16
C LEU A 125 -10.18 -23.05 -5.12
N GLN A 126 -9.24 -24.01 -5.02
CA GLN A 126 -9.28 -25.05 -3.99
C GLN A 126 -9.25 -24.46 -2.57
N ARG A 127 -8.44 -23.43 -2.34
CA ARG A 127 -8.37 -22.76 -1.03
C ARG A 127 -9.64 -21.96 -0.74
N LEU A 128 -10.26 -21.35 -1.75
CA LEU A 128 -11.54 -20.67 -1.59
C LEU A 128 -12.65 -21.66 -1.21
N ASP A 129 -12.65 -22.88 -1.75
CA ASP A 129 -13.60 -23.94 -1.38
C ASP A 129 -13.43 -24.39 0.08
N GLN A 130 -12.20 -24.31 0.60
CA GLN A 130 -11.88 -24.62 2.00
C GLN A 130 -12.14 -23.42 2.93
N ALA A 131 -12.14 -22.20 2.40
CA ALA A 131 -12.37 -20.99 3.16
C ALA A 131 -13.87 -20.75 3.37
N SER A 132 -14.25 -20.48 4.63
CA SER A 132 -15.63 -20.12 4.96
C SER A 132 -15.79 -18.61 5.01
N PHE A 133 -16.45 -18.03 4.00
CA PHE A 133 -16.85 -16.62 4.01
C PHE A 133 -18.35 -16.45 4.29
N GLY A 134 -18.72 -15.28 4.83
CA GLY A 134 -20.13 -14.92 5.01
C GLY A 134 -20.88 -14.80 3.68
N LYS A 135 -22.22 -14.95 3.71
CA LYS A 135 -23.09 -14.84 2.50
C LYS A 135 -22.98 -13.50 1.78
N ASN A 136 -22.47 -12.48 2.47
CA ASN A 136 -22.23 -11.14 1.96
C ASN A 136 -20.89 -10.98 1.23
N VAL A 137 -20.11 -12.04 1.08
CA VAL A 137 -18.81 -12.02 0.38
C VAL A 137 -18.93 -12.76 -0.93
N LYS A 138 -18.55 -12.11 -2.03
CA LYS A 138 -18.46 -12.72 -3.35
C LYS A 138 -17.03 -12.62 -3.86
N VAL A 139 -16.38 -13.76 -4.00
CA VAL A 139 -15.02 -13.85 -4.56
C VAL A 139 -15.11 -14.43 -5.97
N SER A 140 -14.37 -13.86 -6.91
CA SER A 140 -14.26 -14.32 -8.30
C SER A 140 -12.79 -14.32 -8.69
N VAL A 141 -12.26 -15.49 -9.06
CA VAL A 141 -10.92 -15.64 -9.63
C VAL A 141 -11.06 -15.80 -11.14
N ARG A 142 -10.32 -15.01 -11.92
CA ARG A 142 -10.48 -14.91 -13.37
C ARG A 142 -9.19 -15.24 -14.10
N ASP A 143 -9.33 -16.00 -15.18
CA ASP A 143 -8.29 -16.27 -16.17
C ASP A 143 -8.13 -15.07 -17.11
N GLU A 144 -7.62 -13.96 -16.57
CA GLU A 144 -7.48 -12.70 -17.28
C GLU A 144 -6.11 -12.07 -16.98
N TYR A 145 -5.46 -11.56 -18.02
CA TYR A 145 -4.28 -10.72 -17.86
C TYR A 145 -4.69 -9.28 -17.58
N PHE A 146 -3.98 -8.63 -16.67
CA PHE A 146 -4.06 -7.18 -16.54
C PHE A 146 -3.15 -6.53 -17.57
N GLU A 147 -3.67 -6.21 -18.77
CA GLU A 147 -2.89 -5.47 -19.77
C GLU A 147 -3.02 -3.96 -19.56
N PRO A 148 -1.93 -3.23 -19.24
CA PRO A 148 -1.97 -1.78 -19.07
C PRO A 148 -2.56 -1.08 -20.30
N GLY A 149 -3.50 -0.16 -20.07
CA GLY A 149 -4.19 0.58 -21.14
C GLY A 149 -5.21 -0.21 -21.96
N ARG A 150 -5.39 -1.52 -21.72
CA ARG A 150 -6.38 -2.36 -22.41
C ARG A 150 -7.35 -3.07 -21.48
N PHE A 151 -6.93 -3.34 -20.24
CA PHE A 151 -7.83 -3.83 -19.23
C PHE A 151 -8.85 -2.74 -18.89
N GLU A 152 -10.07 -2.95 -19.37
CA GLU A 152 -11.24 -2.12 -19.07
C GLU A 152 -12.26 -2.97 -18.33
N SER A 153 -12.50 -2.63 -17.06
CA SER A 153 -13.61 -3.18 -16.30
C SER A 153 -14.78 -2.20 -16.39
N GLU A 154 -15.99 -2.71 -16.63
CA GLU A 154 -17.23 -1.91 -16.59
C GLU A 154 -17.44 -1.25 -15.22
N GLN A 155 -16.81 -1.78 -14.17
CA GLN A 155 -16.81 -1.26 -12.82
C GLN A 155 -15.42 -0.78 -12.39
N LYS A 156 -15.37 0.38 -11.74
CA LYS A 156 -14.21 0.76 -10.92
C LYS A 156 -14.28 0.11 -9.53
N TYR A 157 -13.14 -0.04 -8.87
CA TYR A 157 -12.98 -0.71 -7.57
C TYR A 157 -12.63 0.30 -6.47
N ASP A 158 -12.95 -0.05 -5.23
CA ASP A 158 -12.65 0.79 -4.07
C ASP A 158 -11.21 0.58 -3.58
N LEU A 159 -10.69 -0.63 -3.77
CA LEU A 159 -9.31 -1.01 -3.49
C LEU A 159 -8.76 -1.82 -4.67
N VAL A 160 -7.56 -1.49 -5.13
CA VAL A 160 -6.84 -2.27 -6.15
C VAL A 160 -5.50 -2.70 -5.57
N LEU A 161 -5.14 -3.97 -5.73
CA LEU A 161 -3.96 -4.59 -5.15
C LEU A 161 -2.99 -5.03 -6.25
N LEU A 162 -1.71 -4.72 -6.06
CA LEU A 162 -0.58 -5.13 -6.88
C LEU A 162 0.46 -5.75 -5.93
N THR A 163 0.36 -7.05 -5.67
CA THR A 163 1.15 -7.73 -4.63
C THR A 163 2.20 -8.61 -5.28
N HIS A 164 3.47 -8.22 -5.21
CA HIS A 164 4.60 -8.93 -5.84
C HIS A 164 4.36 -9.30 -7.31
N VAL A 165 3.85 -8.35 -8.10
CA VAL A 165 3.47 -8.59 -9.52
C VAL A 165 4.15 -7.63 -10.50
N LEU A 166 4.64 -6.46 -10.04
CA LEU A 166 5.06 -5.40 -10.94
C LEU A 166 6.28 -5.74 -11.82
N TYR A 167 7.13 -6.68 -11.40
CA TYR A 167 8.29 -7.14 -12.16
C TYR A 167 7.90 -7.97 -13.40
N TYR A 168 6.63 -8.36 -13.55
CA TYR A 168 6.12 -9.03 -14.76
C TYR A 168 5.65 -8.06 -15.85
N PHE A 169 5.65 -6.77 -15.59
CA PHE A 169 5.22 -5.76 -16.54
C PHE A 169 6.41 -5.13 -17.25
N ASP A 170 6.38 -5.10 -18.59
CA ASP A 170 7.38 -4.39 -19.40
C ASP A 170 7.46 -2.90 -19.02
N GLU A 171 6.31 -2.31 -18.67
CA GLU A 171 6.16 -0.89 -18.32
C GLU A 171 5.46 -0.76 -16.95
N PRO A 172 6.17 -0.94 -15.82
CA PRO A 172 5.56 -0.99 -14.49
C PRO A 172 4.76 0.27 -14.13
N TYR A 173 5.23 1.45 -14.55
CA TYR A 173 4.50 2.69 -14.28
C TYR A 173 3.17 2.76 -15.05
N GLN A 174 3.10 2.25 -16.28
CA GLN A 174 1.84 2.18 -17.02
C GLN A 174 0.84 1.22 -16.34
N ALA A 175 1.33 0.13 -15.74
CA ALA A 175 0.51 -0.77 -14.93
C ALA A 175 -0.06 -0.05 -13.70
N ILE A 176 0.76 0.70 -12.97
CA ILE A 176 0.32 1.53 -11.83
C ILE A 176 -0.73 2.56 -12.29
N GLN A 177 -0.50 3.26 -13.41
CA GLN A 177 -1.47 4.21 -13.96
C GLN A 177 -2.78 3.55 -14.35
N SER A 178 -2.74 2.34 -14.91
CA SER A 178 -3.94 1.59 -15.26
C SER A 178 -4.69 1.13 -14.01
N ALA A 179 -3.99 0.69 -12.97
CA ALA A 179 -4.60 0.34 -11.69
C ALA A 179 -5.32 1.55 -11.07
N LEU A 180 -4.68 2.72 -11.05
CA LEU A 180 -5.29 3.98 -10.61
C LEU A 180 -6.55 4.35 -11.40
N LYS A 181 -6.57 4.12 -12.72
CA LYS A 181 -7.76 4.35 -13.56
C LYS A 181 -8.92 3.40 -13.23
N GLN A 182 -8.59 2.16 -12.83
CA GLN A 182 -9.57 1.16 -12.37
C GLN A 182 -10.05 1.41 -10.95
N THR A 183 -9.41 2.32 -10.21
CA THR A 183 -9.81 2.70 -8.85
C THR A 183 -10.81 3.85 -8.88
N ARG A 184 -11.84 3.75 -8.04
CA ARG A 184 -12.85 4.79 -7.84
C ARG A 184 -12.24 6.02 -7.17
N GLU A 185 -12.89 7.15 -7.36
CA GLU A 185 -12.62 8.35 -6.58
C GLU A 185 -12.71 8.07 -5.06
N GLY A 186 -11.70 8.53 -4.31
CA GLY A 186 -11.58 8.25 -2.87
C GLY A 186 -11.16 6.81 -2.53
N GLY A 187 -10.97 5.96 -3.53
CA GLY A 187 -10.41 4.62 -3.39
C GLY A 187 -8.87 4.64 -3.32
N LYS A 188 -8.28 3.45 -3.20
CA LYS A 188 -6.83 3.30 -3.04
C LYS A 188 -6.25 2.21 -3.93
N VAL A 189 -5.01 2.40 -4.38
CA VAL A 189 -4.16 1.33 -4.90
C VAL A 189 -3.14 0.98 -3.83
N VAL A 190 -2.97 -0.31 -3.55
CA VAL A 190 -1.93 -0.82 -2.65
C VAL A 190 -0.95 -1.66 -3.44
N ILE A 191 0.34 -1.33 -3.32
CA ILE A 191 1.43 -2.04 -3.99
C ILE A 191 2.30 -2.65 -2.91
N VAL A 192 2.57 -3.95 -2.99
CA VAL A 192 3.53 -4.63 -2.11
C VAL A 192 4.66 -5.17 -2.97
N HIS A 193 5.90 -4.85 -2.62
CA HIS A 193 7.04 -5.19 -3.44
C HIS A 193 8.32 -5.38 -2.62
N GLN A 194 9.27 -6.18 -3.09
CA GLN A 194 10.56 -6.36 -2.42
C GLN A 194 11.39 -5.06 -2.48
N THR A 195 12.15 -4.74 -1.43
CA THR A 195 13.10 -3.63 -1.46
C THR A 195 14.40 -4.03 -2.19
N ALA A 196 15.31 -3.09 -2.36
CA ALA A 196 16.64 -3.33 -2.90
C ALA A 196 17.59 -4.06 -1.93
N THR A 197 17.13 -4.47 -0.74
CA THR A 197 17.93 -5.17 0.28
C THR A 197 17.77 -6.70 0.18
N GLY A 198 18.84 -7.45 0.43
CA GLY A 198 18.84 -8.91 0.42
C GLY A 198 19.05 -9.48 -0.98
N ILE A 199 18.10 -10.29 -1.46
CA ILE A 199 18.21 -10.97 -2.76
C ILE A 199 18.47 -10.01 -3.92
N PRO A 200 17.80 -8.85 -4.04
CA PRO A 200 18.09 -7.90 -5.13
C PRO A 200 19.52 -7.37 -5.15
N GLN A 201 20.24 -7.35 -4.01
CA GLN A 201 21.67 -7.02 -3.98
C GLN A 201 22.50 -8.10 -4.68
N ILE A 202 22.17 -9.38 -4.43
CA ILE A 202 22.82 -10.52 -5.09
C ILE A 202 22.47 -10.52 -6.59
N GLN A 203 21.21 -10.25 -6.94
CA GLN A 203 20.79 -10.15 -8.34
C GLN A 203 21.54 -9.03 -9.07
N GLY A 204 21.69 -7.86 -8.45
CA GLY A 204 22.44 -6.73 -9.01
C GLY A 204 23.90 -7.06 -9.31
N GLU A 205 24.53 -7.90 -8.49
CA GLU A 205 25.91 -8.33 -8.69
C GLU A 205 26.07 -9.45 -9.73
N PHE A 206 25.15 -10.43 -9.77
CA PHE A 206 25.41 -11.70 -10.46
C PHE A 206 24.39 -12.09 -11.54
N MET A 207 23.20 -11.49 -11.57
CA MET A 207 22.12 -11.97 -12.45
C MET A 207 22.51 -11.87 -13.94
N LEU A 208 23.16 -10.79 -14.37
CA LEU A 208 23.65 -10.66 -15.75
C LEU A 208 24.67 -11.76 -16.12
N GLU A 209 25.62 -12.07 -15.23
CA GLU A 209 26.62 -13.13 -15.46
C GLU A 209 25.98 -14.53 -15.41
N ALA A 210 24.92 -14.70 -14.62
CA ALA A 210 24.25 -15.97 -14.39
C ALA A 210 23.26 -16.31 -15.52
N LYS A 211 22.38 -15.40 -15.93
CA LYS A 211 21.29 -15.66 -16.90
C LYS A 211 21.37 -14.84 -18.19
N GLY A 212 22.29 -13.88 -18.28
CA GLY A 212 22.50 -13.07 -19.49
C GLY A 212 21.58 -11.85 -19.63
N ASN A 213 20.71 -11.56 -18.67
CA ASN A 213 19.88 -10.35 -18.61
C ASN A 213 19.47 -10.02 -17.17
N GLN A 214 18.78 -8.89 -16.96
CA GLN A 214 18.33 -8.39 -15.65
C GLN A 214 16.88 -7.83 -15.75
N ASN A 215 16.05 -8.38 -16.63
CA ASN A 215 14.77 -7.76 -17.01
C ASN A 215 13.77 -7.67 -15.84
N GLU A 216 13.90 -8.55 -14.86
CA GLU A 216 13.03 -8.72 -13.71
C GLU A 216 13.55 -7.97 -12.47
N MET A 217 14.70 -7.29 -12.58
CA MET A 217 15.19 -6.40 -11.54
C MET A 217 14.30 -5.17 -11.45
N PHE A 218 13.39 -5.20 -10.47
CA PHE A 218 12.53 -4.09 -10.13
C PHE A 218 12.24 -4.11 -8.64
N THR A 219 12.48 -3.01 -7.94
CA THR A 219 12.44 -2.90 -6.48
C THR A 219 11.44 -1.85 -5.99
N ALA A 220 11.15 -1.86 -4.69
CA ALA A 220 10.35 -0.82 -4.05
C ALA A 220 10.97 0.58 -4.23
N GLU A 221 12.29 0.68 -4.21
CA GLU A 221 13.01 1.94 -4.47
C GLU A 221 12.77 2.44 -5.89
N ASP A 222 12.73 1.55 -6.89
CA ASP A 222 12.39 1.91 -8.27
C ASP A 222 10.95 2.41 -8.38
N ILE A 223 10.00 1.74 -7.71
CA ILE A 223 8.60 2.20 -7.61
C ILE A 223 8.54 3.59 -6.99
N ARG A 224 9.22 3.81 -5.86
CA ARG A 224 9.26 5.11 -5.19
C ARG A 224 9.80 6.20 -6.10
N ASN A 225 10.92 5.93 -6.78
CA ASN A 225 11.53 6.88 -7.72
C ASN A 225 10.58 7.24 -8.87
N LEU A 226 9.84 6.25 -9.41
CA LEU A 226 8.84 6.48 -10.43
C LEU A 226 7.69 7.37 -9.92
N LEU A 227 7.17 7.07 -8.73
CA LEU A 227 6.08 7.85 -8.13
C LEU A 227 6.52 9.29 -7.79
N ASP A 228 7.71 9.46 -7.21
CA ASP A 228 8.30 10.77 -6.87
C ASP A 228 8.53 11.63 -8.11
N THR A 229 9.16 11.06 -9.15
CA THR A 229 9.43 11.74 -10.42
C THR A 229 8.14 12.24 -11.06
N GLN A 230 7.05 11.51 -10.89
CA GLN A 230 5.74 11.81 -11.44
C GLN A 230 4.86 12.61 -10.48
N SER A 231 5.41 13.02 -9.32
CA SER A 231 4.71 13.74 -8.26
C SER A 231 3.40 13.06 -7.83
N HIS A 232 3.36 11.73 -7.87
CA HIS A 232 2.18 10.96 -7.51
C HIS A 232 2.09 10.86 -5.99
N PRO A 233 0.99 11.33 -5.35
CA PRO A 233 0.83 11.22 -3.92
C PRO A 233 0.83 9.74 -3.49
N HIS A 234 1.64 9.41 -2.49
CA HIS A 234 1.69 8.07 -1.94
C HIS A 234 2.17 8.09 -0.49
N GLN A 235 1.81 7.04 0.25
CA GLN A 235 2.45 6.68 1.51
C GLN A 235 3.35 5.49 1.26
N TYR A 236 4.47 5.42 1.97
CA TYR A 236 5.40 4.30 1.92
C TYR A 236 5.60 3.73 3.33
N HIS A 237 5.50 2.40 3.43
CA HIS A 237 5.76 1.65 4.64
C HIS A 237 6.86 0.63 4.36
N HIS A 238 7.91 0.67 5.18
CA HIS A 238 8.90 -0.39 5.23
C HIS A 238 8.39 -1.50 6.16
N VAL A 239 8.51 -2.75 5.74
CA VAL A 239 8.06 -3.91 6.51
C VAL A 239 9.18 -4.94 6.52
N ASP A 240 9.64 -5.28 7.72
CA ASP A 240 10.72 -6.24 7.91
C ASP A 240 10.29 -7.65 7.47
N ALA A 241 11.19 -8.33 6.76
CA ALA A 241 11.04 -9.72 6.39
C ALA A 241 12.41 -10.36 6.18
N ARG A 242 12.47 -11.68 6.30
CA ARG A 242 13.71 -12.46 6.20
C ARG A 242 13.49 -13.77 5.45
N LEU A 243 14.56 -14.23 4.80
CA LEU A 243 14.67 -15.52 4.14
C LEU A 243 15.55 -16.44 4.97
N ASP A 244 15.04 -17.60 5.39
CA ASP A 244 15.87 -18.67 5.92
C ASP A 244 16.72 -19.25 4.78
N VAL A 245 18.02 -19.04 4.86
CA VAL A 245 19.01 -19.49 3.86
C VAL A 245 19.89 -20.61 4.40
N THR A 246 19.52 -21.23 5.52
CA THR A 246 20.32 -22.27 6.18
C THR A 246 20.68 -23.39 5.19
N GLU A 247 19.69 -23.91 4.46
CA GLU A 247 19.90 -24.95 3.45
C GLU A 247 20.69 -24.46 2.23
N CYS A 248 20.54 -23.18 1.86
CA CYS A 248 21.31 -22.55 0.78
C CYS A 248 22.81 -22.55 1.11
N LEU A 249 23.17 -22.11 2.32
CA LEU A 249 24.55 -22.03 2.78
C LEU A 249 25.21 -23.41 2.92
N GLN A 250 24.41 -24.43 3.24
CA GLN A 250 24.83 -25.83 3.31
C GLN A 250 24.95 -26.51 1.94
N GLY A 251 24.42 -25.88 0.87
CA GLY A 251 24.41 -26.45 -0.48
C GLY A 251 23.48 -27.66 -0.61
N LEU A 252 22.42 -27.74 0.20
CA LEU A 252 21.42 -28.81 0.10
C LEU A 252 20.52 -28.59 -1.12
N GLU A 253 19.86 -29.65 -1.58
CA GLU A 253 19.03 -29.62 -2.79
C GLU A 253 17.96 -28.53 -2.74
N ASN A 254 17.18 -28.43 -1.64
CA ASN A 254 16.17 -27.38 -1.51
C ASN A 254 16.80 -25.99 -1.44
N GLY A 255 17.97 -25.86 -0.79
CA GLY A 255 18.74 -24.62 -0.79
C GLY A 255 19.09 -24.15 -2.20
N VAL A 256 19.55 -25.06 -3.07
CA VAL A 256 19.85 -24.74 -4.47
C VAL A 256 18.59 -24.37 -5.25
N LYS A 257 17.44 -25.01 -4.97
CA LYS A 257 16.14 -24.64 -5.55
C LYS A 257 15.73 -23.22 -5.15
N ILE A 258 15.83 -22.89 -3.86
CA ILE A 258 15.57 -21.52 -3.35
C ILE A 258 16.49 -20.51 -4.03
N MET A 259 17.80 -20.77 -4.08
CA MET A 259 18.75 -19.88 -4.77
C MET A 259 18.43 -19.73 -6.26
N SER A 260 18.01 -20.81 -6.92
CA SER A 260 17.61 -20.80 -8.34
C SER A 260 16.37 -19.94 -8.57
N PHE A 261 15.40 -20.00 -7.66
CA PHE A 261 14.25 -19.10 -7.66
C PHE A 261 14.68 -17.64 -7.48
N CYS A 262 15.52 -17.36 -6.48
CA CYS A 262 16.06 -16.03 -6.21
C CYS A 262 16.85 -15.44 -7.39
N MET A 263 17.53 -16.26 -8.19
CA MET A 263 18.31 -15.82 -9.35
C MET A 263 17.56 -15.95 -10.68
N GLU A 264 16.32 -16.46 -10.65
CA GLU A 264 15.45 -16.69 -11.80
C GLU A 264 16.09 -17.50 -12.94
N CYS A 265 16.95 -18.45 -12.57
CA CYS A 265 17.60 -19.36 -13.50
C CYS A 265 18.02 -20.64 -12.77
N ASP A 266 18.14 -21.74 -13.51
CA ASP A 266 18.51 -23.04 -12.94
C ASP A 266 20.01 -23.09 -12.61
N LEU A 267 20.34 -22.77 -11.36
CA LEU A 267 21.71 -22.71 -10.88
C LEU A 267 22.41 -24.07 -10.88
N ARG A 268 21.67 -25.18 -10.96
CA ARG A 268 22.26 -26.54 -11.07
C ARG A 268 23.02 -26.71 -12.38
N GLN A 269 22.68 -25.91 -13.39
CA GLN A 269 23.30 -25.92 -14.72
C GLN A 269 24.32 -24.78 -14.89
N LEU A 270 24.57 -23.98 -13.85
CA LEU A 270 25.55 -22.91 -13.88
C LEU A 270 26.96 -23.47 -13.65
N GLN A 271 27.97 -22.85 -14.27
CA GLN A 271 29.37 -23.21 -14.03
C GLN A 271 29.72 -23.07 -12.54
N GLU A 272 30.41 -24.07 -11.98
CA GLU A 272 30.76 -24.16 -10.55
C GLU A 272 31.42 -22.89 -10.00
N ALA A 273 32.36 -22.30 -10.74
CA ALA A 273 33.03 -21.06 -10.32
C ALA A 273 32.05 -19.86 -10.19
N LYS A 274 31.01 -19.80 -11.03
CA LYS A 274 29.99 -18.75 -10.95
C LYS A 274 28.99 -19.04 -9.83
N PHE A 275 28.58 -20.30 -9.69
CA PHE A 275 27.75 -20.75 -8.57
C PHE A 275 28.39 -20.41 -7.23
N ALA A 276 29.69 -20.69 -7.08
CA ALA A 276 30.45 -20.40 -5.86
C ALA A 276 30.46 -18.90 -5.51
N LYS A 277 30.52 -18.00 -6.50
CA LYS A 277 30.42 -16.54 -6.25
C LYS A 277 29.03 -16.15 -5.73
N ILE A 278 27.97 -16.71 -6.31
CA ILE A 278 26.59 -16.46 -5.85
C ILE A 278 26.43 -17.00 -4.43
N LEU A 279 26.87 -18.23 -4.15
CA LEU A 279 26.83 -18.80 -2.81
C LEU A 279 27.63 -17.95 -1.80
N GLN A 280 28.78 -17.42 -2.19
CA GLN A 280 29.56 -16.51 -1.36
C GLN A 280 28.80 -15.21 -1.04
N ALA A 281 28.00 -14.70 -1.99
CA ALA A 281 27.16 -13.53 -1.76
C ALA A 281 26.03 -13.83 -0.77
N PHE A 282 25.42 -15.02 -0.84
CA PHE A 282 24.48 -15.49 0.19
C PHE A 282 25.14 -15.55 1.57
N TRP A 283 26.34 -16.13 1.68
CA TRP A 283 27.12 -16.14 2.93
C TRP A 283 27.39 -14.73 3.46
N ARG A 284 27.71 -13.77 2.57
CA ARG A 284 28.03 -12.40 2.95
C ARG A 284 26.84 -11.63 3.50
N LEU A 285 25.62 -11.91 3.01
CA LEU A 285 24.40 -11.22 3.44
C LEU A 285 23.67 -11.96 4.58
N ALA A 286 24.05 -13.20 4.87
CA ALA A 286 23.41 -14.00 5.90
C ALA A 286 23.88 -13.61 7.31
N GLU A 287 22.91 -13.43 8.20
CA GLU A 287 23.10 -13.35 9.64
C GLU A 287 22.87 -14.73 10.25
N ILE A 288 23.83 -15.23 11.04
CA ILE A 288 23.77 -16.56 11.64
C ILE A 288 23.43 -16.43 13.12
N GLU A 289 22.31 -17.00 13.52
CA GLU A 289 21.85 -17.04 14.90
C GLU A 289 22.64 -18.10 15.71
N GLU A 290 22.63 -18.00 17.04
CA GLU A 290 23.25 -19.01 17.93
C GLU A 290 22.69 -20.43 17.72
N SER A 291 21.46 -20.54 17.21
CA SER A 291 20.81 -21.80 16.86
C SER A 291 21.44 -22.51 15.66
N GLY A 292 22.33 -21.83 14.92
CA GLY A 292 22.91 -22.29 13.66
C GLY A 292 22.05 -22.00 12.44
N LYS A 293 20.85 -21.42 12.62
CA LYS A 293 20.03 -20.93 11.51
C LYS A 293 20.63 -19.66 10.91
N ALA A 294 20.52 -19.52 9.59
CA ALA A 294 21.04 -18.38 8.85
C ALA A 294 19.91 -17.67 8.09
N PHE A 295 19.87 -16.34 8.18
CA PHE A 295 18.83 -15.53 7.56
C PHE A 295 19.41 -14.40 6.73
N ILE A 296 18.84 -14.13 5.56
CA ILE A 296 19.07 -12.89 4.82
C ILE A 296 17.90 -11.94 5.12
N ASN A 297 18.21 -10.69 5.48
CA ASN A 297 17.21 -9.64 5.55
C ASN A 297 16.70 -9.29 4.14
N GLU A 298 15.40 -9.44 3.90
CA GLU A 298 14.74 -9.17 2.61
C GLU A 298 13.41 -8.43 2.84
N PRO A 299 13.45 -7.19 3.34
CA PRO A 299 12.23 -6.46 3.68
C PRO A 299 11.39 -6.15 2.42
N ILE A 300 10.12 -5.83 2.66
CA ILE A 300 9.19 -5.39 1.63
C ILE A 300 8.81 -3.93 1.83
N GLY A 301 8.58 -3.24 0.73
CA GLY A 301 7.96 -1.94 0.67
C GLY A 301 6.47 -2.06 0.36
N VAL A 302 5.65 -1.35 1.12
CA VAL A 302 4.21 -1.21 0.85
C VAL A 302 3.89 0.24 0.52
N PHE A 303 3.31 0.45 -0.66
CA PHE A 303 2.84 1.76 -1.10
C PHE A 303 1.32 1.82 -1.03
N VAL A 304 0.81 2.94 -0.53
CA VAL A 304 -0.62 3.26 -0.55
C VAL A 304 -0.83 4.53 -1.35
N LEU A 305 -1.46 4.40 -2.51
CA LEU A 305 -1.70 5.49 -3.46
C LEU A 305 -3.18 5.86 -3.38
N PRO A 306 -3.55 7.02 -2.81
CA PRO A 306 -4.92 7.49 -2.81
C PRO A 306 -5.32 7.98 -4.21
N VAL A 307 -6.52 7.62 -4.68
CA VAL A 307 -7.15 8.29 -5.81
C VAL A 307 -7.93 9.49 -5.26
N PRO A 308 -7.56 10.73 -5.65
CA PRO A 308 -8.27 11.91 -5.18
C PRO A 308 -9.77 11.80 -5.44
N SER A 309 -10.58 12.19 -4.48
CA SER A 309 -11.99 12.44 -4.75
C SER A 309 -12.09 13.72 -5.59
N VAL A 310 -12.63 13.62 -6.80
CA VAL A 310 -12.84 14.80 -7.67
C VAL A 310 -13.89 15.72 -7.06
N THR A 311 -14.66 15.21 -6.10
CA THR A 311 -15.55 15.99 -5.22
C THR A 311 -14.78 16.67 -4.08
N VAL A 312 -13.71 17.40 -4.37
CA VAL A 312 -13.41 18.57 -3.55
C VAL A 312 -14.58 19.52 -3.83
N GLN A 313 -15.52 19.65 -2.88
CA GLN A 313 -16.58 20.65 -3.05
C GLN A 313 -15.89 21.98 -3.31
N GLN A 314 -16.20 22.62 -4.45
CA GLN A 314 -15.72 23.97 -4.69
C GLN A 314 -16.07 24.79 -3.47
N ARG A 315 -15.10 25.57 -3.01
CA ARG A 315 -15.30 26.45 -1.87
C ARG A 315 -16.55 27.28 -2.13
N SER A 316 -17.51 27.18 -1.22
CA SER A 316 -18.80 27.81 -1.44
C SER A 316 -18.59 29.33 -1.50
N PRO A 317 -19.25 30.05 -2.43
CA PRO A 317 -19.15 31.51 -2.50
C PRO A 317 -19.58 32.22 -1.20
N GLU A 318 -20.37 31.53 -0.37
CA GLU A 318 -20.83 31.99 0.95
C GLU A 318 -19.74 31.89 2.03
N ASP A 319 -18.72 31.05 1.84
CA ASP A 319 -17.57 30.96 2.74
C ASP A 319 -16.57 32.10 2.48
N LYS A 320 -16.68 33.13 3.32
CA LYS A 320 -15.87 34.35 3.27
C LYS A 320 -14.59 34.28 4.11
N ASP A 321 -14.25 33.13 4.67
CA ASP A 321 -13.09 33.02 5.55
C ASP A 321 -11.78 33.20 4.74
N PRO A 322 -10.82 34.05 5.14
CA PRO A 322 -9.62 34.26 4.33
C PRO A 322 -8.59 33.11 4.41
N VAL A 323 -8.75 32.15 5.32
CA VAL A 323 -7.83 30.99 5.48
C VAL A 323 -8.48 29.74 4.90
N ILE A 324 -7.81 29.18 3.90
CA ILE A 324 -8.30 28.03 3.14
C ILE A 324 -8.14 26.71 3.89
N ASP A 325 -7.24 26.64 4.86
CA ASP A 325 -6.85 25.42 5.55
C ASP A 325 -8.04 24.72 6.24
N TYR A 326 -8.97 25.49 6.80
CA TYR A 326 -10.15 24.94 7.48
C TYR A 326 -11.14 24.29 6.50
N TRP A 327 -11.32 24.88 5.31
CA TRP A 327 -12.10 24.25 4.24
C TRP A 327 -11.43 22.97 3.75
N GLN A 328 -10.11 23.00 3.52
CA GLN A 328 -9.36 21.81 3.13
C GLN A 328 -9.45 20.70 4.18
N LEU A 329 -9.33 21.05 5.47
CA LEU A 329 -9.43 20.11 6.58
C LEU A 329 -10.83 19.50 6.69
N ALA A 330 -11.89 20.29 6.49
CA ALA A 330 -13.26 19.76 6.44
C ALA A 330 -13.40 18.71 5.33
N GLN A 331 -12.81 18.93 4.16
CA GLN A 331 -12.92 18.00 3.02
C GLN A 331 -12.03 16.74 3.13
N ARG A 332 -10.97 16.77 3.94
CA ARG A 332 -9.97 15.68 3.97
C ARG A 332 -10.23 14.56 4.96
N PHE A 333 -11.21 14.71 5.85
CA PHE A 333 -11.51 13.71 6.87
C PHE A 333 -12.99 13.32 6.82
N ASP A 334 -13.30 12.05 7.02
CA ASP A 334 -14.68 11.55 7.03
C ASP A 334 -15.36 11.82 8.39
N TRP A 335 -15.62 13.10 8.62
CA TRP A 335 -16.25 13.59 9.85
C TRP A 335 -17.61 12.93 10.10
N ALA A 336 -18.42 12.75 9.05
CA ALA A 336 -19.77 12.20 9.19
C ALA A 336 -19.75 10.74 9.67
N SER A 337 -19.00 9.87 9.00
CA SER A 337 -18.92 8.45 9.40
C SER A 337 -18.21 8.28 10.74
N THR A 338 -17.18 9.09 11.01
CA THR A 338 -16.48 9.07 12.29
C THR A 338 -17.44 9.38 13.45
N PHE A 339 -18.24 10.44 13.30
CA PHE A 339 -19.23 10.81 14.31
C PHE A 339 -20.32 9.75 14.44
N LEU A 340 -20.83 9.21 13.33
CA LEU A 340 -21.86 8.16 13.35
C LEU A 340 -21.36 6.87 14.01
N SER A 341 -20.15 6.42 13.67
CA SER A 341 -19.52 5.25 14.31
C SER A 341 -19.36 5.45 15.81
N GLN A 342 -18.90 6.63 16.24
CA GLN A 342 -18.77 6.94 17.67
C GLN A 342 -20.13 7.02 18.36
N TYR A 343 -21.14 7.54 17.67
CA TYR A 343 -22.51 7.61 18.19
C TYR A 343 -23.06 6.22 18.49
N HIS A 344 -22.85 5.25 17.59
CA HIS A 344 -23.29 3.87 17.78
C HIS A 344 -22.47 3.06 18.79
N GLN A 345 -21.20 3.42 19.02
CA GLN A 345 -20.33 2.76 19.99
C GLN A 345 -20.51 3.30 21.41
N GLY A 346 -21.04 4.51 21.57
CA GLY A 346 -21.21 5.15 22.87
C GLY A 346 -22.32 4.52 23.71
N GLU A 347 -22.08 4.38 25.02
CA GLU A 347 -23.13 4.02 25.99
C GLU A 347 -24.12 5.17 26.24
N SER A 348 -23.77 6.39 25.84
CA SER A 348 -24.57 7.60 26.03
C SER A 348 -25.20 8.06 24.72
N SER A 349 -26.45 8.52 24.79
CA SER A 349 -27.20 9.07 23.65
C SER A 349 -26.71 10.46 23.17
N SER A 350 -25.51 10.90 23.58
CA SER A 350 -24.93 12.18 23.19
C SER A 350 -23.42 12.08 22.99
N LEU A 351 -22.92 12.56 21.85
CA LEU A 351 -21.48 12.69 21.61
C LEU A 351 -20.92 13.91 22.34
N ARG A 352 -19.65 13.85 22.76
CA ARG A 352 -18.89 15.01 23.22
C ARG A 352 -17.67 15.22 22.31
N LEU A 353 -17.49 16.45 21.83
CA LEU A 353 -16.33 16.90 21.07
C LEU A 353 -15.59 17.97 21.88
N LEU A 354 -14.30 17.79 22.12
CA LEU A 354 -13.42 18.80 22.70
C LEU A 354 -12.53 19.41 21.60
N ASP A 355 -12.71 20.70 21.32
CA ASP A 355 -11.86 21.44 20.39
C ASP A 355 -10.72 22.15 21.15
N VAL A 356 -9.53 21.59 20.99
CA VAL A 356 -8.30 22.07 21.64
C VAL A 356 -7.61 23.07 20.73
N ALA A 357 -7.33 24.26 21.27
CA ALA A 357 -6.90 25.44 20.52
C ALA A 357 -7.96 25.88 19.50
N CYS A 358 -9.22 25.94 19.94
CA CYS A 358 -10.37 26.24 19.08
C CYS A 358 -10.29 27.61 18.39
N GLY A 359 -9.43 28.52 18.90
CA GLY A 359 -9.29 29.86 18.39
C GLY A 359 -10.64 30.56 18.33
N THR A 360 -10.90 31.31 17.25
CA THR A 360 -12.18 32.01 17.03
C THR A 360 -13.24 31.13 16.35
N GLY A 361 -13.09 29.79 16.38
CA GLY A 361 -14.06 28.83 15.83
C GLY A 361 -14.11 28.79 14.30
N ARG A 362 -12.98 29.02 13.62
CA ARG A 362 -12.91 28.97 12.14
C ARG A 362 -13.07 27.55 11.62
N TRP A 363 -12.47 26.58 12.32
CA TRP A 363 -12.70 25.15 12.06
C TRP A 363 -14.18 24.80 12.24
N LEU A 364 -14.80 25.19 13.36
CA LEU A 364 -16.22 24.94 13.64
C LEU A 364 -17.13 25.48 12.55
N GLN A 365 -16.82 26.67 12.04
CA GLN A 365 -17.55 27.28 10.93
C GLN A 365 -17.40 26.47 9.63
N ALA A 366 -16.19 26.07 9.26
CA ALA A 366 -15.96 25.22 8.09
C ALA A 366 -16.64 23.84 8.27
N PHE A 367 -16.55 23.25 9.46
CA PHE A 367 -17.21 22.00 9.81
C PHE A 367 -18.72 22.11 9.57
N SER A 368 -19.36 23.14 10.14
CA SER A 368 -20.81 23.32 10.03
C SER A 368 -21.26 23.63 8.60
N HIS A 369 -20.39 24.26 7.80
CA HIS A 369 -20.70 24.67 6.43
C HIS A 369 -20.55 23.53 5.42
N TYR A 370 -19.52 22.69 5.59
CA TYR A 370 -19.14 21.68 4.61
C TYR A 370 -19.47 20.24 5.04
N ILE A 371 -19.68 19.99 6.33
CA ILE A 371 -19.98 18.67 6.87
C ILE A 371 -21.47 18.57 7.16
N GLN A 372 -22.10 17.56 6.59
CA GLN A 372 -23.45 17.15 6.95
C GLN A 372 -23.35 15.86 7.72
N LEU A 373 -23.76 15.93 8.98
CA LEU A 373 -23.86 14.77 9.86
C LEU A 373 -25.14 13.98 9.54
N ASP A 374 -25.14 12.71 9.94
CA ASP A 374 -26.33 11.87 9.86
C ASP A 374 -27.44 12.43 10.75
N GLU A 375 -28.69 12.35 10.29
CA GLU A 375 -29.87 12.86 11.02
C GLU A 375 -30.10 12.13 12.35
N GLU A 376 -29.57 10.91 12.49
CA GLU A 376 -29.58 10.16 13.75
C GLU A 376 -28.77 10.85 14.86
N ILE A 377 -27.76 11.64 14.48
CA ILE A 377 -26.90 12.35 15.43
C ILE A 377 -27.59 13.63 15.90
N GLY A 378 -28.51 13.45 16.86
CA GLY A 378 -29.37 14.54 17.33
C GLY A 378 -28.63 15.62 18.13
N ASN A 379 -27.60 15.27 18.92
CA ASN A 379 -26.91 16.20 19.82
C ASN A 379 -25.42 15.88 19.99
N ILE A 380 -24.58 16.89 19.78
CA ILE A 380 -23.14 16.84 20.07
C ILE A 380 -22.81 17.97 21.05
N VAL A 381 -22.34 17.63 22.25
CA VAL A 381 -21.82 18.64 23.19
C VAL A 381 -20.43 19.07 22.74
N TYR A 382 -20.26 20.35 22.44
CA TYR A 382 -19.03 20.94 21.96
C TYR A 382 -18.34 21.73 23.06
N ASP A 383 -17.24 21.19 23.57
CA ASP A 383 -16.39 21.83 24.57
C ASP A 383 -15.27 22.62 23.88
N CYS A 384 -15.03 23.86 24.35
CA CYS A 384 -14.00 24.75 23.80
C CYS A 384 -12.81 24.83 24.77
N LEU A 385 -11.59 24.70 24.26
CA LEU A 385 -10.38 24.92 25.05
C LEU A 385 -9.38 25.81 24.30
N ASP A 386 -9.04 26.96 24.87
CA ASP A 386 -8.10 27.93 24.29
C ASP A 386 -7.45 28.82 25.38
N PRO A 387 -6.20 29.29 25.22
CA PRO A 387 -5.61 30.26 26.15
C PRO A 387 -6.33 31.62 26.17
N SER A 388 -7.12 31.95 25.14
CA SER A 388 -7.80 33.23 24.98
C SER A 388 -9.30 33.10 25.22
N GLY A 389 -9.78 33.64 26.34
CA GLY A 389 -11.22 33.70 26.63
C GLY A 389 -12.02 34.48 25.57
N SER A 390 -11.42 35.50 24.94
CA SER A 390 -12.07 36.23 23.84
C SER A 390 -12.17 35.40 22.55
N SER A 391 -11.27 34.45 22.34
CA SER A 391 -11.35 33.50 21.22
C SER A 391 -12.46 32.48 21.47
N ILE A 392 -12.53 31.90 22.67
CA ILE A 392 -13.64 31.01 23.08
C ILE A 392 -15.00 31.69 22.95
N ALA A 393 -15.11 32.96 23.36
CA ALA A 393 -16.36 33.71 23.22
C ALA A 393 -16.80 33.84 21.75
N GLN A 394 -15.86 34.08 20.83
CA GLN A 394 -16.14 34.12 19.40
C GLN A 394 -16.48 32.74 18.82
N ALA A 395 -15.76 31.69 19.22
CA ALA A 395 -16.06 30.33 18.79
C ALA A 395 -17.47 29.89 19.22
N SER A 396 -17.87 30.24 20.45
CA SER A 396 -19.16 29.86 21.02
C SER A 396 -20.34 30.47 20.28
N GLN A 397 -20.18 31.65 19.69
CA GLN A 397 -21.20 32.30 18.86
C GLN A 397 -21.48 31.55 17.53
N LYS A 398 -20.58 30.64 17.14
CA LYS A 398 -20.66 29.86 15.89
C LYS A 398 -21.17 28.44 16.12
N ILE A 399 -21.55 28.10 17.36
CA ILE A 399 -22.15 26.81 17.69
C ILE A 399 -23.60 26.82 17.23
N HIS A 400 -23.93 25.91 16.32
CA HIS A 400 -25.27 25.73 15.77
C HIS A 400 -25.63 24.24 15.78
N LEU A 401 -26.93 23.92 15.74
CA LEU A 401 -27.39 22.53 15.70
C LEU A 401 -26.72 21.75 14.55
N PRO A 402 -26.35 20.47 14.77
CA PRO A 402 -26.63 19.64 15.96
C PRO A 402 -25.65 19.83 17.14
N LEU A 403 -24.70 20.76 17.04
CA LEU A 403 -23.77 21.07 18.12
C LEU A 403 -24.45 21.92 19.21
N GLN A 404 -24.16 21.60 20.46
CA GLN A 404 -24.63 22.32 21.64
C GLN A 404 -23.44 22.79 22.45
N GLN A 405 -23.58 23.97 23.05
CA GLN A 405 -22.52 24.53 23.87
C GLN A 405 -22.26 23.64 25.09
N GLY A 406 -21.01 23.19 25.21
CA GLY A 406 -20.49 22.49 26.37
C GLY A 406 -19.68 23.41 27.29
N ASN A 407 -18.66 22.84 27.90
CA ASN A 407 -17.74 23.50 28.80
C ASN A 407 -16.75 24.40 28.05
N GLN A 408 -16.33 25.47 28.71
CA GLN A 408 -15.33 26.40 28.20
C GLN A 408 -14.10 26.40 29.13
N TYR A 409 -12.95 26.05 28.57
CA TYR A 409 -11.71 25.90 29.31
C TYR A 409 -10.70 26.97 28.86
N ILE A 410 -10.52 28.01 29.68
CA ILE A 410 -9.45 28.99 29.46
C ILE A 410 -8.17 28.44 30.09
N SER A 411 -7.25 27.94 29.27
CA SER A 411 -6.02 27.31 29.77
C SER A 411 -4.80 27.63 28.93
N THR A 412 -3.71 28.02 29.59
CA THR A 412 -2.41 28.30 28.97
C THR A 412 -1.55 27.05 28.78
N THR A 413 -1.97 25.88 29.28
CA THR A 413 -1.23 24.61 29.17
C THR A 413 -0.98 24.19 27.72
N ILE A 414 -1.79 24.67 26.76
CA ILE A 414 -1.56 24.45 25.31
C ILE A 414 -0.25 25.07 24.81
N ARG A 415 0.32 26.09 25.49
CA ARG A 415 1.59 26.72 25.07
C ARG A 415 2.79 25.76 25.06
N GLY A 416 2.70 24.61 25.75
CA GLY A 416 3.71 23.55 25.66
C GLY A 416 3.66 22.72 24.37
N LEU A 417 2.48 22.58 23.75
CA LEU A 417 2.27 21.77 22.53
C LEU A 417 2.63 22.54 21.24
N VAL A 418 2.37 23.84 21.18
CA VAL A 418 2.56 24.66 19.96
C VAL A 418 4.05 24.91 19.63
N ARG A 419 4.96 24.76 20.59
CA ARG A 419 6.41 24.95 20.35
C ARG A 419 7.07 23.87 19.50
N GLY A 420 6.38 22.76 19.20
CA GLY A 420 6.94 21.64 18.44
C GLY A 420 6.69 21.66 16.92
N CYS A 421 5.89 22.58 16.40
CA CYS A 421 5.45 22.53 15.00
C CYS A 421 5.41 23.91 14.34
N TRP A 422 6.55 24.53 14.05
CA TRP A 422 6.70 25.49 12.93
C TRP A 422 8.16 25.50 12.44
N PHE A 423 8.34 25.47 11.12
CA PHE A 423 9.61 25.52 10.37
C PHE A 423 10.49 26.73 10.76
N PRO A 424 11.83 26.64 10.60
CA PRO A 424 12.78 27.58 11.20
C PRO A 424 12.67 28.97 10.57
N HIS A 425 12.45 29.99 11.40
CA HIS A 425 12.60 31.37 10.98
C HIS A 425 14.09 31.69 10.78
N SER A 426 14.42 32.06 9.55
CA SER A 426 15.67 32.69 9.16
C SER A 426 15.92 33.95 9.99
N SER A 427 17.04 33.96 10.69
CA SER A 427 17.59 35.13 11.37
C SER A 427 18.02 36.19 10.36
N THR A 428 17.34 37.33 10.32
CA THR A 428 17.91 38.58 9.83
C THR A 428 17.74 39.63 10.91
N GLY A 429 18.83 39.90 11.62
CA GLY A 429 18.89 40.87 12.70
C GLY A 429 18.76 42.30 12.20
N TRP A 430 18.19 43.16 13.04
CA TRP A 430 18.45 44.60 13.03
C TRP A 430 18.52 45.10 14.47
N GLY A 431 19.61 45.83 14.75
CA GLY A 431 20.08 46.18 16.09
C GLY A 431 19.20 47.18 16.85
N GLY A 432 18.98 46.87 18.12
CA GLY A 432 18.48 47.81 19.11
C GLY A 432 19.63 48.64 19.68
N LYS A 433 19.62 49.95 19.39
CA LYS A 433 20.30 50.96 20.20
C LYS A 433 19.44 51.22 21.45
N HIS A 434 20.06 51.14 22.62
CA HIS A 434 19.52 51.70 23.87
C HIS A 434 19.27 53.21 23.75
N PRO A 435 18.40 53.75 24.61
CA PRO A 435 18.98 54.55 25.69
C PRO A 435 18.41 54.26 27.08
N LEU A 436 19.35 54.33 28.02
CA LEU A 436 19.30 54.80 29.42
C LEU A 436 18.00 55.51 29.84
N THR A 437 17.35 54.99 30.89
CA THR A 437 17.57 55.37 32.30
C THR A 437 17.04 54.31 33.23
#